data_AF-A0A2X1SPK8-F1
#
_entry.id   AF-A0A2X1SPK8-F1
#
_cell.length_a   1.000
_cell.length_b   1.000
_cell.length_c   1.000
_cell.angle_alpha   90.00
_cell.angle_beta   90.00
_cell.angle_gamma   90.00
#
_symmetry.space_group_name_H-M   'P 1'
#
loop_
_entity.id
_entity.type
_entity.pdbx_description
1 polymer ?
#
loop_
_entity_poly.entity_id
_entity_poly.type
_entity_poly.pdbx_seq_one_letter_code
_entity_poly.pdbx_strand_id
1 'polypeptide(L)'
;MVFGIPIGRIIGQYFGWRMTFLAIGLGALATLACLVKLLPTLPSEHSGSLKSLPVLFRRPALVSVYILTVVVVTAHYTAYSYIEPFVQTVAGLSGNFATVLLLILGGAGIIGSILFGKLGNQHASGLISLAIALLLACLLLLLPASHNPQHLMLLSIFWGWRS
;
A
#
# COMPACT_ATOMS: atom_id res chain seq x y z
N MET A 1 -6.03 4.47 -2.57
CA MET A 1 -4.63 4.80 -2.95
C MET A 1 -4.30 4.50 -4.41
N VAL A 2 -4.96 3.53 -5.05
CA VAL A 2 -4.69 3.08 -6.44
C VAL A 2 -4.63 4.19 -7.49
N PHE A 3 -5.57 5.15 -7.47
CA PHE A 3 -5.57 6.25 -8.44
C PHE A 3 -4.78 7.48 -7.98
N GLY A 4 -4.68 7.70 -6.67
CA GLY A 4 -4.05 8.90 -6.12
C GLY A 4 -2.55 9.01 -6.45
N ILE A 5 -1.82 7.89 -6.35
CA ILE A 5 -0.37 7.87 -6.60
C ILE A 5 -0.06 8.08 -8.10
N PRO A 6 -0.67 7.36 -9.06
CA PRO A 6 -0.45 7.60 -10.48
C PRO A 6 -0.86 9.02 -10.93
N ILE A 7 -2.02 9.52 -10.48
CA ILE A 7 -2.47 10.87 -10.83
C ILE A 7 -1.50 11.92 -10.27
N GLY A 8 -1.11 11.80 -9.01
CA GLY A 8 -0.15 12.71 -8.38
C GLY A 8 1.21 12.70 -9.09
N ARG A 9 1.66 11.53 -9.56
CA ARG A 9 2.89 11.37 -10.34
C ARG A 9 2.78 12.02 -11.71
N ILE A 10 1.68 11.81 -12.45
CA ILE A 10 1.44 12.43 -13.76
C ILE A 10 1.48 13.96 -13.62
N ILE A 11 0.77 14.52 -12.64
CA ILE A 11 0.80 15.97 -12.36
C ILE A 11 2.23 16.41 -12.01
N GLY A 12 2.95 15.62 -11.21
CA GLY A 12 4.32 15.92 -10.81
C GLY A 12 5.31 15.91 -11.98
N GLN A 13 5.11 15.03 -12.97
CA GLN A 13 5.94 14.95 -14.17
C GLN A 13 5.71 16.14 -15.12
N TYR A 14 4.46 16.57 -15.29
CA TYR A 14 4.14 17.67 -16.22
C TYR A 14 4.27 19.07 -15.61
N PHE A 15 3.89 19.23 -14.34
CA PHE A 15 3.77 20.53 -13.67
C PHE A 15 4.71 20.68 -12.46
N GLY A 16 5.52 19.66 -12.18
CA GLY A 16 6.42 19.65 -11.03
C GLY A 16 5.73 19.25 -9.72
N TRP A 17 6.53 18.71 -8.79
CA TRP A 17 6.05 18.20 -7.50
C TRP A 17 5.31 19.24 -6.64
N ARG A 18 5.67 20.53 -6.76
CA ARG A 18 5.02 21.64 -6.05
C ARG A 18 3.54 21.77 -6.41
N MET A 19 3.20 21.61 -7.69
CA MET A 19 1.83 21.70 -8.18
C MET A 19 1.00 20.50 -7.70
N THR A 20 1.59 19.31 -7.61
CA THR A 20 0.93 18.15 -7.01
C THR A 20 0.53 18.41 -5.55
N PHE A 21 1.43 18.97 -4.73
CA PHE A 21 1.09 19.31 -3.34
C PHE A 21 0.05 20.42 -3.21
N LEU A 22 0.12 21.44 -4.07
CA LEU A 22 -0.92 22.48 -4.11
C LEU A 22 -2.29 21.89 -4.44
N ALA A 23 -2.37 21.00 -5.44
CA ALA A 23 -3.62 20.33 -5.80
C ALA A 23 -4.18 19.48 -4.64
N ILE A 24 -3.32 18.74 -3.94
CA ILE A 24 -3.71 17.98 -2.73
C ILE A 24 -4.22 18.91 -1.63
N GLY A 25 -3.52 20.03 -1.39
CA GLY A 25 -3.90 21.01 -0.38
C GLY A 25 -5.25 21.67 -0.67
N LEU A 26 -5.50 22.05 -1.93
CA LEU A 26 -6.80 22.59 -2.35
C LEU A 26 -7.92 21.55 -2.21
N GLY A 27 -7.64 20.29 -2.56
CA GLY A 27 -8.58 19.18 -2.34
C GLY A 27 -8.93 19.00 -0.87
N ALA A 28 -7.93 19.07 0.02
CA ALA A 28 -8.13 18.97 1.47
C ALA A 28 -8.93 20.16 2.04
N LEU A 29 -8.75 21.37 1.51
CA LEU A 29 -9.56 22.53 1.90
C LEU A 29 -11.02 22.39 1.44
N ALA A 30 -11.24 21.88 0.23
CA ALA A 30 -12.58 21.61 -0.28
C ALA A 30 -13.31 20.53 0.54
N THR A 31 -12.61 19.44 0.90
CA THR A 31 -13.19 18.41 1.77
C THR A 31 -13.47 18.95 3.16
N LEU A 32 -12.60 19.78 3.74
CA LEU A 32 -12.85 20.45 5.01
C LEU A 32 -14.10 21.34 4.95
N ALA A 33 -14.24 22.16 3.91
CA ALA A 33 -15.43 23.00 3.73
C ALA A 33 -16.72 22.18 3.61
N CYS A 34 -16.64 21.01 2.94
CA CYS A 34 -17.75 20.06 2.84
C CYS A 34 -18.08 19.45 4.21
N LEU A 35 -17.08 18.96 4.94
CA LEU A 35 -17.24 18.40 6.28
C LEU A 35 -17.87 19.40 7.24
N VAL A 36 -17.41 20.66 7.26
CA VAL A 36 -17.97 21.71 8.12
C VAL A 36 -19.44 22.01 7.80
N LYS A 37 -19.84 21.91 6.53
CA LYS A 37 -21.23 22.18 6.10
C LYS A 37 -22.17 20.99 6.27
N LEU A 38 -21.70 19.77 6.02
CA LEU A 38 -22.55 18.57 5.94
C LEU A 38 -22.53 17.73 7.21
N LEU A 39 -21.46 17.79 8.01
CA LEU A 39 -21.30 16.88 9.14
C LEU A 39 -22.01 17.44 10.39
N PRO A 40 -23.00 16.71 10.95
CA PRO A 40 -23.59 17.08 12.23
C PRO A 40 -22.57 16.87 13.36
N THR A 41 -22.77 17.54 14.49
CA THR A 41 -21.93 17.36 15.67
C THR A 41 -22.00 15.92 16.17
N LEU A 42 -20.88 15.20 16.11
CA LEU A 42 -20.74 13.83 16.59
C LEU A 42 -20.15 13.85 18.01
N PRO A 43 -20.93 13.53 19.06
CA PRO A 43 -20.39 13.43 20.41
C PRO A 43 -19.37 12.29 20.49
N SER A 44 -18.25 12.58 21.15
CA SER A 44 -17.16 11.63 21.38
C SER A 44 -17.56 10.59 22.44
N GLU A 45 -18.40 9.63 22.08
CA GLU A 45 -18.90 8.60 23.01
C GLU A 45 -17.87 7.48 23.30
N HIS A 46 -16.81 7.35 22.50
CA HIS A 46 -15.89 6.20 22.56
C HIS A 46 -14.40 6.60 22.41
N SER A 47 -13.97 7.70 23.02
CA SER A 47 -12.54 8.01 23.10
C SER A 47 -11.84 6.95 23.98
N GLY A 48 -11.32 5.91 23.34
CA GLY A 48 -10.62 4.80 23.99
C GLY A 48 -9.60 5.31 25.01
N SER A 49 -9.66 4.77 26.23
CA SER A 49 -8.77 5.21 27.30
C SER A 49 -7.34 4.72 27.05
N LEU A 50 -6.38 5.65 26.99
CA LEU A 50 -4.95 5.35 26.86
C LEU A 50 -4.43 4.46 28.01
N LYS A 51 -5.16 4.38 29.13
CA LYS A 51 -4.85 3.49 30.26
C LYS A 51 -5.00 2.01 29.93
N SER A 52 -5.64 1.65 28.81
CA SER A 52 -5.82 0.26 28.39
C SER A 52 -4.65 -0.29 27.55
N LEU A 53 -3.76 0.58 27.02
CA LEU A 53 -2.59 0.16 26.23
C LEU A 53 -1.66 -0.84 26.94
N PRO A 54 -1.33 -0.71 28.24
CA PRO A 54 -0.44 -1.65 28.92
C PRO A 54 -0.99 -3.08 28.98
N VAL A 55 -2.32 -3.24 28.90
CA VAL A 55 -2.97 -4.56 28.90
C VAL A 55 -2.75 -5.30 27.58
N LEU A 56 -2.59 -4.59 26.46
CA LEU A 56 -2.28 -5.19 25.16
C LEU A 56 -0.91 -5.88 25.16
N PHE A 57 0.10 -5.27 25.79
CA PHE A 57 1.45 -5.85 25.88
C PHE A 57 1.53 -7.09 26.78
N ARG A 58 0.55 -7.32 27.65
CA ARG A 58 0.48 -8.53 28.49
C ARG A 58 0.01 -9.77 27.73
N ARG A 59 -0.49 -9.63 26.50
CA ARG A 59 -0.97 -10.75 25.68
C ARG A 59 0.11 -11.14 24.65
N PRO A 60 0.91 -12.19 24.89
CA PRO A 60 2.04 -12.53 24.02
C PRO A 60 1.60 -12.82 22.58
N ALA A 61 0.41 -13.41 22.38
CA ALA A 61 -0.15 -13.61 21.04
C ALA A 61 -0.38 -12.30 20.27
N LEU A 62 -0.85 -11.24 20.93
CA LEU A 62 -1.05 -9.93 20.28
C LEU A 62 0.29 -9.26 19.96
N VAL A 63 1.25 -9.35 20.88
CA VAL A 63 2.61 -8.84 20.66
C VAL A 63 3.27 -9.53 19.45
N SER A 64 3.11 -10.86 19.32
CA SER A 64 3.61 -11.59 18.15
C SER A 64 2.97 -11.10 16.84
N VAL A 65 1.67 -10.81 16.82
CA VAL A 65 0.99 -10.25 15.64
C VAL A 65 1.50 -8.84 15.32
N TYR A 66 1.79 -8.01 16.33
CA TYR A 66 2.39 -6.69 16.11
C TYR A 66 3.79 -6.79 15.52
N ILE A 67 4.64 -7.66 16.07
CA ILE A 67 5.99 -7.89 15.54
C ILE A 67 5.91 -8.39 14.10
N LEU A 68 5.04 -9.38 13.84
CA LEU A 68 4.83 -9.91 12.49
C LEU A 68 4.40 -8.80 11.53
N THR A 69 3.47 -7.95 11.95
CA THR A 69 3.00 -6.80 11.15
C THR A 69 4.14 -5.85 10.84
N VAL A 70 4.95 -5.47 11.85
CA VAL A 70 6.12 -4.60 11.65
C VAL A 70 7.10 -5.21 10.65
N VAL A 71 7.43 -6.50 10.80
CA VAL A 71 8.36 -7.19 9.89
C VAL A 71 7.83 -7.24 8.46
N VAL A 72 6.56 -7.64 8.27
CA VAL A 72 5.95 -7.79 6.94
C VAL A 72 5.77 -6.42 6.26
N VAL A 73 5.31 -5.41 7.00
CA VAL A 73 5.16 -4.05 6.48
C VAL A 73 6.54 -3.47 6.13
N THR A 74 7.55 -3.65 6.98
CA THR A 74 8.91 -3.19 6.68
C THR A 74 9.46 -3.87 5.43
N ALA A 75 9.38 -5.20 5.32
CA ALA A 75 9.83 -5.93 4.15
C ALA A 75 9.14 -5.45 2.86
N HIS A 76 7.83 -5.19 2.92
CA HIS A 76 7.07 -4.67 1.79
C HIS A 76 7.51 -3.25 1.41
N TYR A 77 7.56 -2.33 2.37
CA TYR A 77 7.87 -0.93 2.11
C TYR A 77 9.33 -0.70 1.73
N THR A 78 10.26 -1.55 2.17
CA THR A 78 11.66 -1.50 1.70
C THR A 78 11.74 -1.67 0.20
N ALA A 79 11.04 -2.64 -0.40
CA ALA A 79 11.06 -2.81 -1.84
C ALA A 79 10.13 -1.80 -2.56
N TYR A 80 8.94 -1.55 -2.02
CA TYR A 80 7.96 -0.66 -2.64
C TYR A 80 8.44 0.80 -2.71
N SER A 81 9.13 1.31 -1.68
CA SER A 81 9.62 2.70 -1.66
C SER A 81 10.65 2.98 -2.74
N TYR A 82 11.39 1.96 -3.18
CA TYR A 82 12.42 2.07 -4.21
C TYR A 82 11.99 1.47 -5.54
N ILE A 83 10.71 1.14 -5.74
CA ILE A 83 10.26 0.49 -6.98
C ILE A 83 10.49 1.37 -8.21
N GLU A 84 10.29 2.69 -8.09
CA GLU A 84 10.53 3.63 -9.17
C GLU A 84 12.01 3.73 -9.56
N PRO A 85 12.94 4.05 -8.62
CA PRO A 85 14.35 4.07 -8.96
C PRO A 85 14.84 2.69 -9.40
N PHE A 86 14.34 1.59 -8.81
CA PHE A 86 14.71 0.23 -9.24
C PHE A 86 14.34 -0.03 -10.71
N VAL A 87 13.12 0.31 -11.11
CA VAL A 87 12.67 0.14 -12.51
C VAL A 87 13.49 1.00 -13.47
N GLN A 88 13.88 2.20 -13.08
CA GLN A 88 14.62 3.12 -13.95
C GLN A 88 16.12 2.82 -14.00
N THR A 89 16.77 2.62 -12.86
CA THR A 89 18.23 2.53 -12.76
C THR A 89 18.75 1.09 -12.84
N VAL A 90 17.97 0.11 -12.36
CA VAL A 90 18.37 -1.31 -12.37
C VAL A 90 17.80 -2.03 -13.57
N ALA A 91 16.48 -1.90 -13.83
CA ALA A 91 15.86 -2.53 -14.98
C ALA A 91 16.02 -1.74 -16.30
N GLY A 92 16.52 -0.50 -16.23
CA GLY A 92 16.75 0.35 -17.42
C GLY A 92 15.47 0.76 -18.16
N LEU A 93 14.31 0.70 -17.51
CA LEU A 93 13.00 0.97 -18.11
C LEU A 93 12.57 2.44 -17.95
N SER A 94 11.63 2.88 -18.78
CA SER A 94 11.18 4.28 -18.77
C SER A 94 10.35 4.64 -17.54
N GLY A 95 10.31 5.94 -17.20
CA GLY A 95 9.44 6.44 -16.12
C GLY A 95 7.94 6.21 -16.36
N ASN A 96 7.50 6.17 -17.62
CA ASN A 96 6.13 5.81 -17.97
C ASN A 96 5.83 4.36 -17.60
N PHE A 97 6.76 3.44 -17.83
CA PHE A 97 6.60 2.04 -17.44
C PHE A 97 6.47 1.89 -15.93
N ALA A 98 7.27 2.59 -15.15
CA ALA A 98 7.12 2.61 -13.69
C ALA A 98 5.73 3.12 -13.25
N THR A 99 5.11 4.04 -14.00
CA THR A 99 3.76 4.56 -13.68
C THR A 99 2.70 3.49 -13.94
N VAL A 100 2.80 2.80 -15.07
CA VAL A 100 1.96 1.65 -15.40
C VAL A 100 2.12 0.54 -14.37
N LEU A 101 3.36 0.26 -13.94
CA LEU A 101 3.65 -0.77 -12.94
C LEU A 101 2.97 -0.49 -11.60
N LEU A 102 3.05 0.76 -11.12
CA LEU A 102 2.35 1.18 -9.90
C LEU A 102 0.84 1.08 -10.03
N LEU A 103 0.29 1.37 -11.20
CA LEU A 103 -1.13 1.26 -11.48
C LEU A 103 -1.59 -0.20 -11.49
N ILE A 104 -0.80 -1.11 -12.09
CA ILE A 104 -1.03 -2.57 -12.05
C ILE A 104 -0.98 -3.07 -10.61
N LEU A 105 0.05 -2.68 -9.85
CA LEU A 105 0.22 -3.09 -8.46
C LEU A 105 -0.94 -2.60 -7.58
N GLY A 106 -1.40 -1.37 -7.80
CA GLY A 106 -2.61 -0.85 -7.15
C GLY A 106 -3.87 -1.61 -7.55
N GLY A 107 -4.08 -1.85 -8.85
CA GLY A 107 -5.24 -2.58 -9.37
C GLY A 107 -5.31 -4.02 -8.85
N ALA A 108 -4.19 -4.72 -8.85
CA ALA A 108 -4.07 -6.05 -8.25
C ALA A 108 -4.35 -6.03 -6.74
N GLY A 109 -3.97 -4.95 -6.05
CA GLY A 109 -4.33 -4.71 -4.65
C GLY A 109 -5.83 -4.63 -4.40
N ILE A 110 -6.60 -3.98 -5.27
CA ILE A 110 -8.06 -3.94 -5.14
C ILE A 110 -8.65 -5.35 -5.26
N ILE A 111 -8.18 -6.14 -6.23
CA ILE A 111 -8.66 -7.50 -6.45
C ILE A 111 -8.32 -8.38 -5.23
N GLY A 112 -7.09 -8.25 -4.71
CA GLY A 112 -6.64 -8.89 -3.49
C GLY A 112 -7.56 -8.58 -2.31
N SER A 113 -7.83 -7.30 -2.06
CA SER A 113 -8.61 -6.88 -0.89
C SER A 113 -10.05 -7.38 -0.95
N ILE A 114 -10.65 -7.45 -2.14
CA ILE A 114 -12.01 -8.01 -2.31
C ILE A 114 -12.01 -9.52 -2.00
N LEU A 115 -10.98 -10.24 -2.45
CA LEU A 115 -10.85 -11.67 -2.19
C LEU A 115 -10.60 -11.95 -0.70
N PHE A 116 -9.69 -11.19 -0.08
CA PHE A 116 -9.44 -11.22 1.35
C PHE A 116 -10.70 -10.87 2.17
N GLY A 117 -11.49 -9.90 1.71
CA GLY A 117 -12.76 -9.55 2.36
C GLY A 117 -13.78 -10.69 2.35
N LYS A 118 -13.80 -11.53 1.30
CA LYS A 118 -14.70 -12.69 1.21
C LYS A 118 -14.20 -13.92 1.97
N LEU A 119 -12.90 -14.22 1.90
CA LEU A 119 -12.33 -15.45 2.49
C LEU A 119 -11.76 -15.25 3.91
N GLY A 120 -11.52 -13.99 4.31
CA GLY A 120 -10.85 -13.62 5.56
C GLY A 120 -11.53 -14.13 6.82
N ASN A 121 -12.86 -14.10 6.88
CA ASN A 121 -13.59 -14.55 8.07
C ASN A 121 -13.47 -16.06 8.33
N GLN A 122 -13.17 -16.87 7.32
CA GLN A 122 -13.10 -18.33 7.47
C GLN A 122 -11.66 -18.86 7.52
N HIS A 123 -10.71 -18.17 6.86
CA HIS A 123 -9.34 -18.69 6.68
C HIS A 123 -8.23 -17.66 6.95
N ALA A 124 -8.45 -16.71 7.87
CA ALA A 124 -7.51 -15.61 8.16
C ALA A 124 -6.05 -16.06 8.32
N SER A 125 -5.78 -17.08 9.15
CA SER A 125 -4.41 -17.56 9.40
C SER A 125 -3.74 -18.14 8.15
N GLY A 126 -4.50 -18.89 7.34
CA GLY A 126 -3.98 -19.47 6.09
C GLY A 126 -3.67 -18.41 5.04
N LEU A 127 -4.54 -17.40 4.93
CA LEU A 127 -4.36 -16.28 4.00
C LEU A 127 -3.17 -15.39 4.39
N ILE A 128 -2.95 -15.15 5.69
CA ILE A 128 -1.78 -14.39 6.18
C ILE A 128 -0.48 -15.14 5.84
N SER A 129 -0.42 -16.44 6.11
CA SER A 129 0.76 -17.25 5.77
C SER A 129 1.04 -17.25 4.26
N LEU A 130 -0.01 -17.39 3.44
CA LEU A 130 0.11 -17.31 1.98
C LEU A 130 0.61 -15.93 1.54
N ALA A 131 0.09 -14.85 2.13
CA ALA A 131 0.51 -13.49 1.82
C ALA A 131 1.99 -13.25 2.16
N ILE A 132 2.47 -13.78 3.29
CA ILE A 132 3.88 -13.70 3.68
C ILE A 132 4.77 -14.50 2.72
N ALA A 133 4.37 -15.73 2.38
CA ALA A 133 5.10 -16.57 1.43
C ALA A 133 5.18 -15.91 0.04
N LEU A 134 4.08 -15.32 -0.43
CA LEU A 134 4.01 -14.61 -1.69
C LEU A 134 4.91 -13.35 -1.68
N LEU A 135 4.94 -12.61 -0.56
CA LEU A 135 5.83 -11.45 -0.39
C LEU A 135 7.30 -11.87 -0.47
N LEU A 136 7.68 -12.94 0.24
CA LEU A 136 9.04 -13.48 0.22
C LEU A 136 9.44 -13.93 -1.19
N ALA A 137 8.56 -14.66 -1.88
CA ALA A 137 8.79 -15.07 -3.27
C ALA A 137 8.98 -13.86 -4.21
N CYS A 138 8.13 -12.84 -4.09
CA CYS A 138 8.25 -11.62 -4.91
C CYS A 138 9.56 -10.88 -4.66
N LEU A 139 10.00 -10.76 -3.40
CA LEU A 139 11.27 -10.12 -3.03
C LEU A 139 12.47 -10.87 -3.61
N LEU A 140 12.49 -12.21 -3.51
CA LEU A 140 13.58 -13.04 -4.04
C LEU A 140 13.65 -13.00 -5.57
N LEU A 141 12.49 -12.93 -6.23
CA LEU A 141 12.39 -12.93 -7.68
C LEU A 141 12.54 -11.53 -8.31
N LEU A 142 12.57 -10.46 -7.51
CA LEU A 142 12.61 -9.08 -8.00
C LEU A 142 13.89 -8.78 -8.82
N LEU A 143 15.04 -9.23 -8.32
CA LEU A 143 16.34 -9.05 -8.98
C LEU A 143 16.44 -9.85 -10.30
N PRO A 144 16.18 -11.17 -10.36
CA PRO A 144 16.25 -11.93 -11.60
C PRO A 144 15.19 -11.50 -12.62
N ALA A 145 14.01 -11.05 -12.16
CA ALA A 145 12.96 -10.57 -13.06
C ALA A 145 13.28 -9.21 -13.71
N SER A 146 14.23 -8.44 -13.17
CA SER A 146 14.62 -7.13 -13.73
C SER A 146 15.13 -7.21 -15.17
N HIS A 147 15.62 -8.37 -15.60
CA HIS A 147 16.10 -8.59 -16.98
C HIS A 147 15.01 -8.59 -18.05
N ASN A 148 13.73 -8.82 -17.69
CA ASN A 148 12.64 -8.86 -18.68
C ASN A 148 11.38 -8.12 -18.17
N PRO A 149 10.90 -7.08 -18.89
CA PRO A 149 9.75 -6.28 -18.46
C PRO A 149 8.47 -7.09 -18.24
N GLN A 150 8.27 -8.21 -18.96
CA GLN A 150 7.10 -9.07 -18.77
C GLN A 150 7.11 -9.78 -17.41
N HIS A 151 8.28 -10.18 -16.91
CA HIS A 151 8.42 -10.80 -15.59
C HIS A 151 8.13 -9.80 -14.47
N LEU A 152 8.54 -8.53 -14.62
CA LEU A 152 8.22 -7.48 -13.67
C LEU A 152 6.71 -7.18 -13.58
N MET A 153 6.01 -7.18 -14.72
CA MET A 153 4.55 -7.03 -14.74
C MET A 153 3.85 -8.17 -14.03
N LEU A 154 4.24 -9.41 -14.32
CA LEU A 154 3.67 -10.60 -13.66
C LEU A 154 3.91 -10.57 -12.15
N LEU A 155 5.15 -10.30 -11.72
CA LEU A 155 5.47 -10.16 -10.31
C LEU A 155 4.68 -9.04 -9.63
N SER A 156 4.44 -7.92 -10.31
CA SER A 156 3.67 -6.81 -9.75
C SER A 156 2.19 -7.15 -9.56
N ILE A 157 1.63 -8.02 -10.39
CA ILE A 157 0.27 -8.54 -10.23
C ILE A 157 0.21 -9.45 -9.00
N PHE A 158 1.11 -10.42 -8.89
CA PHE A 158 1.18 -11.30 -7.71
C PHE A 158 1.45 -10.53 -6.43
N TRP A 159 2.33 -9.54 -6.49
CA TRP A 159 2.66 -8.70 -5.35
C TRP A 159 1.48 -7.84 -4.91
N GLY A 160 0.75 -7.25 -5.86
CA GLY A 160 -0.45 -6.47 -5.58
C GLY A 160 -1.57 -7.32 -4.96
N TRP A 161 -1.79 -8.55 -5.45
CA TRP A 161 -2.83 -9.48 -4.96
C TRP A 161 -2.77 -9.71 -3.44
N ARG A 162 -1.61 -9.54 -2.82
CA ARG A 162 -1.42 -9.70 -1.37
C ARG A 162 -2.23 -8.70 -0.51
N SER A 163 -2.61 -7.54 -1.04
CA SER A 163 -3.40 -6.53 -0.29
C SER A 163 -4.84 -6.98 -0.06
#